data_AF-A0AB72V814-F1
#
_entry.id   AF-A0AB72V814-F1
#
_cell.length_a   1.000
_cell.length_b   1.000
_cell.length_c   1.000
_cell.angle_alpha   90.00
_cell.angle_beta   90.00
_cell.angle_gamma   90.00
#
_symmetry.space_group_name_H-M   'P 1'
#
loop_
_entity.id
_entity.type
_entity.pdbx_description
1 polymer ?
#
loop_
_entity_poly.entity_id
_entity_poly.type
_entity_poly.pdbx_seq_one_letter_code
_entity_poly.pdbx_strand_id
1 'polypeptide(L)'
;MIVMKSIDLEQLAGTQSRTYQSRKITDDMVARPVHVAIALWEVPWESAKSGKIEGWVIAVDSPRGRFVRSGQTKNGDAVNRTVSMLKSALKGVRGKAWIVTGRRQAALRAALVRENYLVTGSFAEQNRAGVKASAISRRAEQSALYKAKKIGEFAERAPRVKERQEAHWWPRLSRTQGTAGVLRLATDASTDGVFRGAMCFVASNGDYLLETQDTTASSDELELESITHALIYLKSIGATQAIIESDSKAALEAIDFILNTRPRRGRWRGITARARNRFRDAWEALIDDCVVELSRVLGHAGDPLNQAADQIAYMGMRAVIFEQKSAHPTLLKGIDKALRKAE
;
A
#
# COMPACT_ATOMS: atom_id res chain seq x y z
N MET A 1 13.65 28.28 25.48
CA MET A 1 12.68 27.18 25.26
C MET A 1 12.63 26.88 23.76
N ILE A 2 13.25 25.80 23.31
CA ILE A 2 13.11 25.35 21.92
C ILE A 2 11.79 24.58 21.84
N VAL A 3 10.79 25.17 21.17
CA VAL A 3 9.53 24.49 20.85
C VAL A 3 9.85 23.40 19.84
N MET A 4 10.07 22.16 20.30
CA MET A 4 10.17 21.00 19.41
C MET A 4 8.81 20.79 18.76
N LYS A 5 8.73 20.97 17.43
CA LYS A 5 7.53 20.70 16.64
C LYS A 5 7.25 19.19 16.63
N SER A 6 6.05 18.80 17.04
CA SER A 6 5.49 17.47 16.75
C SER A 6 5.42 17.25 15.24
N ILE A 7 5.60 16.01 14.79
CA ILE A 7 5.43 15.68 13.38
C ILE A 7 3.95 15.79 12.97
N ASP A 8 3.69 16.12 11.71
CA ASP A 8 2.31 16.20 11.20
C ASP A 8 1.73 14.81 10.99
N LEU A 9 0.42 14.65 11.20
CA LEU A 9 -0.27 13.38 10.97
C LEU A 9 -0.10 12.88 9.52
N GLU A 10 0.01 13.80 8.57
CA GLU A 10 0.26 13.51 7.16
C GLU A 10 1.64 12.84 6.92
N GLN A 11 2.62 13.07 7.82
CA GLN A 11 3.92 12.40 7.77
C GLN A 11 3.83 10.92 8.14
N LEU A 12 2.97 10.59 9.11
CA LEU A 12 2.71 9.21 9.51
C LEU A 12 1.77 8.50 8.54
N ALA A 13 0.72 9.17 8.07
CA ALA A 13 -0.21 8.66 7.08
C ALA A 13 0.40 8.49 5.67
N GLY A 14 1.66 8.89 5.48
CA GLY A 14 2.38 8.75 4.20
C GLY A 14 1.86 9.67 3.08
N THR A 15 0.95 10.59 3.40
CA THR A 15 0.42 11.60 2.49
C THR A 15 1.42 12.74 2.28
N GLN A 16 2.34 12.98 3.22
CA GLN A 16 3.50 13.85 2.99
C GLN A 16 4.57 13.19 2.12
N SER A 17 4.66 13.70 0.91
CA SER A 17 5.80 13.53 0.05
C SER A 17 7.01 14.33 0.55
N ARG A 18 7.98 13.66 1.18
CA ARG A 18 9.28 14.27 1.56
C ARG A 18 10.10 14.86 0.39
N THR A 19 9.71 14.58 -0.86
CA THR A 19 10.36 15.14 -2.07
C THR A 19 9.44 16.04 -2.89
N TYR A 20 8.19 16.24 -2.46
CA TYR A 20 7.21 16.97 -3.22
C TYR A 20 6.52 17.98 -2.31
N GLN A 21 7.12 19.15 -2.20
CA GLN A 21 6.36 20.38 -2.39
C GLN A 21 5.73 20.37 -3.81
N SER A 22 4.94 19.35 -4.14
CA SER A 22 4.04 19.40 -5.29
C SER A 22 2.98 20.39 -4.87
N ARG A 23 2.96 21.55 -5.54
CA ARG A 23 1.90 22.54 -5.47
C ARG A 23 0.58 21.84 -5.15
N LYS A 24 -0.02 22.18 -4.00
CA LYS A 24 -1.37 21.76 -3.62
C LYS A 24 -2.25 21.83 -4.87
N ILE A 25 -3.00 20.78 -5.16
CA ILE A 25 -3.91 20.76 -6.31
C ILE A 25 -4.83 21.97 -6.16
N THR A 26 -4.92 22.77 -7.23
CA THR A 26 -5.68 24.03 -7.22
C THR A 26 -6.96 23.87 -8.02
N ASP A 27 -7.96 24.69 -7.74
CA ASP A 27 -9.21 24.68 -8.51
C ASP A 27 -8.97 25.04 -9.99
N ASP A 28 -7.97 25.87 -10.32
CA ASP A 28 -7.55 26.13 -11.71
C ASP A 28 -7.11 24.86 -12.43
N MET A 29 -6.38 23.97 -11.73
CA MET A 29 -5.97 22.67 -12.30
C MET A 29 -7.18 21.79 -12.60
N VAL A 30 -8.12 21.72 -11.65
CA VAL A 30 -9.33 20.89 -11.76
C VAL A 30 -10.27 21.42 -12.84
N ALA A 31 -10.35 22.74 -12.99
CA ALA A 31 -11.18 23.42 -13.99
C ALA A 31 -10.59 23.35 -15.41
N ARG A 32 -9.39 22.81 -15.62
CA ARG A 32 -8.81 22.74 -16.97
C ARG A 32 -9.67 21.87 -17.89
N PRO A 33 -9.87 22.30 -19.15
CA PRO A 33 -10.68 21.54 -20.10
C PRO A 33 -10.02 20.20 -20.47
N VAL A 34 -8.69 20.11 -20.44
CA VAL A 34 -7.94 18.93 -20.87
C VAL A 34 -7.17 18.34 -19.70
N HIS A 35 -7.45 17.08 -19.38
CA HIS A 35 -6.76 16.31 -18.35
C HIS A 35 -5.93 15.22 -19.01
N VAL A 36 -4.65 15.15 -18.66
CA VAL A 36 -3.71 14.16 -19.20
C VAL A 36 -3.08 13.40 -18.06
N ALA A 37 -2.97 12.08 -18.20
CA ALA A 37 -2.27 11.23 -17.26
C ALA A 37 -1.23 10.39 -17.99
N ILE A 38 0.02 10.43 -17.50
CA ILE A 38 1.14 9.72 -18.10
C ILE A 38 1.71 8.72 -17.10
N ALA A 39 1.74 7.45 -17.50
CA ALA A 39 2.30 6.35 -16.74
C ALA A 39 3.46 5.71 -17.52
N LEU A 40 4.64 5.66 -16.91
CA LEU A 40 5.75 4.82 -17.36
C LEU A 40 5.76 3.52 -16.57
N TRP A 41 6.11 2.43 -17.25
CA TRP A 41 6.33 1.10 -16.67
C TRP A 41 7.60 0.50 -17.24
N GLU A 42 8.19 -0.49 -16.56
CA GLU A 42 9.40 -1.16 -17.03
C GLU A 42 9.39 -2.64 -16.65
N VAL A 43 9.95 -3.48 -17.53
CA VAL A 43 10.07 -4.92 -17.33
C VAL A 43 11.51 -5.35 -17.64
N PRO A 44 12.17 -6.15 -16.78
CA PRO A 44 13.48 -6.72 -17.10
C PRO A 44 13.45 -7.49 -18.43
N TRP A 45 14.45 -7.28 -19.27
CA TRP A 45 14.51 -7.90 -20.59
C TRP A 45 15.97 -8.07 -20.99
N GLU A 46 16.44 -9.31 -21.05
CA GLU A 46 17.86 -9.65 -21.18
C GLU A 46 18.46 -9.16 -22.50
N SER A 47 17.78 -9.38 -23.63
CA SER A 47 18.25 -8.92 -24.95
C SER A 47 18.11 -7.41 -25.19
N ALA A 48 17.50 -6.66 -24.27
CA ALA A 48 17.34 -5.22 -24.45
C ALA A 48 18.66 -4.51 -24.14
N LYS A 49 19.02 -3.50 -24.95
CA LYS A 49 20.25 -2.71 -24.75
C LYS A 49 20.33 -2.07 -23.35
N SER A 50 19.19 -1.70 -22.79
CA SER A 50 19.07 -1.16 -21.43
C SER A 50 18.91 -2.22 -20.33
N GLY A 51 18.92 -3.52 -20.66
CA GLY A 51 18.58 -4.62 -19.74
C GLY A 51 17.11 -4.65 -19.31
N LYS A 52 16.27 -3.84 -19.97
CA LYS A 52 14.84 -3.68 -19.70
C LYS A 52 14.10 -3.16 -20.92
N ILE A 53 12.82 -3.53 -21.03
CA ILE A 53 11.84 -2.79 -21.84
C ILE A 53 11.24 -1.70 -20.96
N GLU A 54 11.15 -0.50 -21.52
CA GLU A 54 10.44 0.62 -20.92
C GLU A 54 9.21 0.93 -21.76
N GLY A 55 8.07 1.11 -21.12
CA GLY A 55 6.84 1.46 -21.81
C GLY A 55 6.14 2.64 -21.17
N TRP A 56 5.20 3.19 -21.93
CA TRP A 56 4.47 4.39 -21.56
C TRP A 56 3.01 4.31 -21.99
N VAL A 57 2.17 5.00 -21.23
CA VAL A 57 0.75 5.20 -21.48
C VAL A 57 0.44 6.68 -21.26
N ILE A 58 -0.21 7.30 -22.24
CA ILE A 58 -0.73 8.67 -22.20
C ILE A 58 -2.23 8.58 -22.36
N ALA A 59 -2.98 8.81 -21.29
CA ALA A 59 -4.43 8.97 -21.34
C ALA A 59 -4.77 10.46 -21.43
N VAL A 60 -5.67 10.80 -22.34
CA VAL A 60 -6.17 12.17 -22.54
C VAL A 60 -7.68 12.17 -22.40
N ASP A 61 -8.18 13.07 -21.56
CA ASP A 61 -9.59 13.40 -21.38
C ASP A 61 -9.77 14.87 -21.81
N SER A 62 -10.62 15.09 -22.81
CA SER A 62 -10.91 16.42 -23.37
C SER A 62 -12.40 16.53 -23.72
N PRO A 63 -12.93 17.74 -23.93
CA PRO A 63 -14.34 17.92 -24.29
C PRO A 63 -14.73 17.25 -25.62
N ARG A 64 -13.76 17.03 -26.51
CA ARG A 64 -13.97 16.37 -27.81
C ARG A 64 -13.85 14.85 -27.76
N GLY A 65 -13.50 14.29 -26.61
CA GLY A 65 -13.39 12.85 -26.42
C GLY A 65 -12.20 12.42 -25.57
N ARG A 66 -12.22 11.13 -25.24
CA ARG A 66 -11.23 10.44 -24.41
C ARG A 66 -10.47 9.44 -25.24
N PHE A 67 -9.14 9.46 -25.17
CA PHE A 67 -8.31 8.50 -25.91
C PHE A 67 -7.03 8.16 -25.15
N VAL A 68 -6.36 7.11 -25.61
CA VAL A 68 -5.11 6.61 -25.04
C VAL A 68 -4.09 6.43 -26.16
N ARG A 69 -2.83 6.75 -25.86
CA ARG A 69 -1.67 6.43 -26.69
C ARG A 69 -0.65 5.69 -25.83
N SER A 70 -0.15 4.58 -26.31
CA SER A 70 0.83 3.76 -25.59
C SER A 70 1.95 3.33 -26.51
N GLY A 71 3.10 3.03 -25.95
CA GLY A 71 4.24 2.50 -26.68
C GLY A 71 5.26 1.89 -25.74
N GLN A 72 6.31 1.32 -26.33
CA GLN A 72 7.41 0.71 -25.60
C GLN A 72 8.72 0.81 -26.39
N THR A 73 9.84 0.70 -25.70
CA THR A 73 11.20 0.78 -26.25
C THR A 73 12.13 -0.19 -25.52
N LYS A 74 13.12 -0.71 -26.25
CA LYS A 74 14.25 -1.48 -25.72
C LYS A 74 15.53 -0.64 -25.59
N ASN A 75 15.46 0.64 -25.96
CA ASN A 75 16.64 1.50 -26.16
C ASN A 75 16.94 2.45 -24.99
N GLY A 76 16.15 2.43 -23.91
CA GLY A 76 16.38 3.30 -22.75
C GLY A 76 15.96 4.77 -22.94
N ASP A 77 15.13 5.08 -23.95
CA ASP A 77 14.76 6.45 -24.34
C ASP A 77 13.27 6.80 -24.08
N ALA A 78 12.62 6.09 -23.16
CA ALA A 78 11.17 6.19 -22.95
C ALA A 78 10.68 7.60 -22.62
N VAL A 79 11.45 8.39 -21.85
CA VAL A 79 11.06 9.77 -21.49
C VAL A 79 10.93 10.65 -22.73
N ASN A 80 11.95 10.65 -23.61
CA ASN A 80 11.96 11.50 -24.80
C ASN A 80 10.85 11.07 -25.78
N ARG A 81 10.64 9.76 -25.96
CA ARG A 81 9.54 9.23 -26.76
C ARG A 81 8.17 9.62 -26.22
N THR A 82 8.02 9.56 -24.89
CA THR A 82 6.76 9.94 -24.22
C THR A 82 6.46 11.42 -24.43
N VAL A 83 7.43 12.31 -24.28
CA VAL A 83 7.26 13.75 -24.51
C VAL A 83 6.92 14.03 -25.98
N SER A 84 7.60 13.40 -26.93
CA SER A 84 7.30 13.53 -28.35
C SER A 84 5.89 13.05 -28.69
N MET A 85 5.50 11.89 -28.16
CA MET A 85 4.17 11.34 -28.38
C MET A 85 3.07 12.17 -27.71
N LEU A 86 3.35 12.77 -26.55
CA LEU A 86 2.44 13.73 -25.91
C LEU A 86 2.20 14.94 -26.82
N LYS A 87 3.26 15.55 -27.36
CA LYS A 87 3.14 16.69 -28.29
C LYS A 87 2.27 16.33 -29.49
N SER A 88 2.47 15.15 -30.05
CA SER A 88 1.64 14.62 -31.14
C SER A 88 0.19 14.37 -30.70
N ALA A 89 -0.02 13.78 -29.52
CA ALA A 89 -1.35 13.50 -28.97
C ALA A 89 -2.16 14.77 -28.68
N LEU A 90 -1.50 15.85 -28.26
CA LEU A 90 -2.14 17.13 -27.99
C LEU A 90 -2.28 18.02 -29.24
N LYS A 91 -1.70 17.63 -30.38
CA LYS A 91 -1.84 18.36 -31.65
C LYS A 91 -3.32 18.38 -32.06
N GLY A 92 -3.94 19.55 -32.02
CA GLY A 92 -5.36 19.74 -32.35
C GLY A 92 -6.33 19.61 -31.17
N VAL A 93 -5.84 19.30 -29.97
CA VAL A 93 -6.65 19.35 -28.74
C VAL A 93 -6.73 20.80 -28.27
N ARG A 94 -7.94 21.36 -28.20
CA ARG A 94 -8.15 22.76 -27.78
C ARG A 94 -8.23 22.86 -26.26
N GLY A 95 -7.55 23.87 -25.70
CA GLY A 95 -7.62 24.23 -24.28
C GLY A 95 -6.33 23.92 -23.51
N LYS A 96 -6.20 24.54 -22.33
CA LYS A 96 -5.04 24.33 -21.45
C LYS A 96 -5.09 22.92 -20.87
N ALA A 97 -3.96 22.21 -20.91
CA ALA A 97 -3.84 20.88 -20.33
C ALA A 97 -3.33 20.94 -18.88
N TRP A 98 -3.86 20.07 -18.04
CA TRP A 98 -3.27 19.68 -16.76
C TRP A 98 -2.77 18.24 -16.86
N ILE A 99 -1.47 18.05 -16.61
CA ILE A 99 -0.81 16.76 -16.73
C ILE A 99 -0.47 16.18 -15.35
N VAL A 100 -0.78 14.91 -15.12
CA VAL A 100 -0.33 14.14 -13.95
C VAL A 100 0.65 13.05 -14.34
N THR A 101 1.70 12.85 -13.55
CA THR A 101 2.66 11.74 -13.71
C THR A 101 2.76 10.87 -12.47
N GLY A 102 3.25 9.64 -12.64
CA GLY A 102 3.47 8.72 -11.53
C GLY A 102 4.46 9.27 -10.48
N ARG A 103 4.35 8.77 -9.24
CA ARG A 103 5.14 9.27 -8.09
C ARG A 103 6.64 9.29 -8.39
N ARG A 104 7.21 8.17 -8.86
CA ARG A 104 8.66 7.99 -9.06
C ARG A 104 9.18 8.38 -10.46
N GLN A 105 8.52 9.30 -11.16
CA GLN A 105 8.86 9.70 -12.54
C GLN A 105 9.42 11.13 -12.62
N ALA A 106 10.50 11.41 -11.87
CA ALA A 106 11.09 12.75 -11.77
C ALA A 106 11.66 13.25 -13.12
N ALA A 107 12.37 12.40 -13.87
CA ALA A 107 12.95 12.76 -15.17
C ALA A 107 11.88 13.15 -16.20
N LEU A 108 10.79 12.38 -16.29
CA LEU A 108 9.65 12.72 -17.15
C LEU A 108 9.03 14.06 -16.75
N ARG A 109 8.82 14.29 -15.46
CA ARG A 109 8.25 15.54 -14.98
C ARG A 109 9.13 16.73 -15.32
N ALA A 110 10.44 16.63 -15.09
CA ALA A 110 11.39 17.67 -15.45
C ALA A 110 11.41 17.94 -16.97
N ALA A 111 11.26 16.91 -17.80
CA ALA A 111 11.13 17.07 -19.25
C ALA A 111 9.83 17.81 -19.64
N LEU A 112 8.70 17.46 -19.04
CA LEU A 112 7.42 18.12 -19.32
C LEU A 112 7.35 19.57 -18.83
N VAL A 113 7.98 19.87 -17.69
CA VAL A 113 8.08 21.25 -17.17
C VAL A 113 8.94 22.11 -18.09
N ARG A 114 10.05 21.58 -18.63
CA ARG A 114 10.87 22.27 -19.65
C ARG A 114 10.09 22.59 -20.94
N GLU A 115 9.04 21.83 -21.22
CA GLU A 115 8.11 22.06 -22.33
C GLU A 115 6.94 22.97 -21.95
N ASN A 116 7.02 23.67 -20.82
CA ASN A 116 6.01 24.60 -20.29
C ASN A 116 4.63 23.97 -20.00
N TYR A 117 4.56 22.67 -19.74
CA TYR A 117 3.33 22.05 -19.26
C TYR A 117 3.09 22.29 -17.77
N LEU A 118 1.81 22.42 -17.38
CA LEU A 118 1.42 22.35 -15.98
C LEU A 118 1.37 20.89 -15.55
N VAL A 119 2.34 20.48 -14.72
CA VAL A 119 2.50 19.08 -14.30
C VAL A 119 2.44 18.94 -12.79
N THR A 120 1.65 17.99 -12.30
CA THR A 120 1.68 17.55 -10.90
C THR A 120 2.13 16.10 -10.79
N GLY A 121 2.67 15.76 -9.62
CA GLY A 121 3.08 14.41 -9.30
C GLY A 121 2.03 13.63 -8.55
N SER A 122 2.14 12.30 -8.66
CA SER A 122 1.16 11.35 -8.13
C SER A 122 -0.14 11.46 -8.94
N PHE A 123 -0.75 10.33 -9.29
CA PHE A 123 -2.02 10.33 -10.01
C PHE A 123 -3.12 10.91 -9.10
N ALA A 124 -3.27 12.23 -9.16
CA ALA A 124 -4.28 12.97 -8.42
C ALA A 124 -5.67 12.43 -8.76
N GLU A 125 -6.48 12.16 -7.75
CA GLU A 125 -7.84 11.61 -7.92
C GLU A 125 -8.75 12.56 -8.73
N GLN A 126 -8.54 13.86 -8.60
CA GLN A 126 -9.26 14.90 -9.33
C GLN A 126 -8.92 14.92 -10.83
N ASN A 127 -7.84 14.25 -11.25
CA ASN A 127 -7.49 14.16 -12.66
C ASN A 127 -8.28 13.06 -13.36
N ARG A 128 -9.23 13.46 -14.24
CA ARG A 128 -10.11 12.55 -15.00
C ARG A 128 -9.40 11.48 -15.83
N ALA A 129 -8.14 11.66 -16.20
CA ALA A 129 -7.38 10.69 -16.99
C ALA A 129 -6.58 9.68 -16.14
N GLY A 130 -6.40 9.95 -14.84
CA GLY A 130 -5.48 9.23 -13.94
C GLY A 130 -5.78 7.73 -13.83
N VAL A 131 -7.01 7.39 -13.48
CA VAL A 131 -7.46 5.99 -13.28
C VAL A 131 -7.22 5.15 -14.54
N LYS A 132 -7.56 5.70 -15.72
CA LYS A 132 -7.44 5.01 -17.00
C LYS A 132 -5.96 4.75 -17.37
N ALA A 133 -5.09 5.74 -17.19
CA ALA A 133 -3.66 5.57 -17.44
C ALA A 133 -3.04 4.51 -16.53
N SER A 134 -3.35 4.55 -15.23
CA SER A 134 -2.84 3.59 -14.25
C SER A 134 -3.29 2.15 -14.56
N ALA A 135 -4.57 1.95 -14.85
CA ALA A 135 -5.10 0.62 -15.17
C ALA A 135 -4.48 0.02 -16.43
N ILE A 136 -4.34 0.80 -17.50
CA ILE A 136 -3.74 0.34 -18.76
C ILE A 136 -2.25 0.08 -18.58
N SER A 137 -1.54 0.95 -17.86
CA SER A 137 -0.11 0.77 -17.55
C SER A 137 0.14 -0.55 -16.83
N ARG A 138 -0.66 -0.84 -15.80
CA ARG A 138 -0.54 -2.09 -15.01
C ARG A 138 -0.77 -3.33 -15.88
N ARG A 139 -1.79 -3.30 -16.75
CA ARG A 139 -2.06 -4.42 -17.68
C ARG A 139 -0.93 -4.59 -18.70
N ALA A 140 -0.40 -3.50 -19.25
CA ALA A 140 0.70 -3.54 -20.21
C ALA A 140 1.99 -4.09 -19.58
N GLU A 141 2.32 -3.63 -18.37
CA GLU A 141 3.45 -4.14 -17.59
C GLU A 141 3.32 -5.64 -17.30
N GLN A 142 2.15 -6.08 -16.82
CA GLN A 142 1.88 -7.50 -16.55
C GLN A 142 1.97 -8.35 -17.82
N SER A 143 1.44 -7.87 -18.94
CA SER A 143 1.52 -8.57 -20.22
C SER A 143 2.96 -8.68 -20.72
N ALA A 144 3.75 -7.60 -20.62
CA ALA A 144 5.16 -7.60 -20.98
C ALA A 144 5.98 -8.53 -20.08
N LEU A 145 5.71 -8.54 -18.77
CA LEU A 145 6.34 -9.45 -17.81
C LEU A 145 6.02 -10.91 -18.10
N TYR A 146 4.75 -11.23 -18.37
CA TYR A 146 4.33 -12.57 -18.76
C TYR A 146 5.04 -13.01 -20.03
N LYS A 147 5.11 -12.13 -21.04
CA LYS A 147 5.82 -12.40 -22.29
C LYS A 147 7.31 -12.65 -22.05
N ALA A 148 7.98 -11.81 -21.26
CA ALA A 148 9.40 -11.96 -20.94
C ALA A 148 9.69 -13.33 -20.31
N LYS A 149 8.87 -13.74 -19.33
CA LYS A 149 8.98 -15.06 -18.70
C LYS A 149 8.75 -16.20 -19.69
N LYS A 150 7.71 -16.09 -20.53
CA LYS A 150 7.34 -17.13 -21.50
C LYS A 150 8.43 -17.40 -22.53
N ILE A 151 9.18 -16.39 -22.94
CA ILE A 151 10.21 -16.50 -23.99
C ILE A 151 11.63 -16.54 -23.43
N GLY A 152 11.80 -16.68 -22.11
CA GLY A 152 13.11 -16.78 -21.47
C GLY A 152 13.93 -15.48 -21.43
N GLU A 153 13.30 -14.33 -21.64
CA GLU A 153 13.95 -13.00 -21.64
C GLU A 153 13.93 -12.31 -20.27
N PHE A 154 13.26 -12.93 -19.29
CA PHE A 154 13.15 -12.37 -17.96
C PHE A 154 14.45 -12.57 -17.18
N ALA A 155 15.18 -11.48 -16.99
CA ALA A 155 16.27 -11.42 -16.02
C ALA A 155 15.71 -11.10 -14.63
N GLU A 156 15.93 -12.00 -13.66
CA GLU A 156 15.61 -11.73 -12.27
C GLU A 156 16.53 -10.60 -11.78
N ARG A 157 15.94 -9.44 -11.49
CA ARG A 157 16.73 -8.33 -10.94
C ARG A 157 17.19 -8.71 -9.55
N ALA A 158 18.49 -8.60 -9.29
CA ALA A 158 19.00 -8.59 -7.94
C ALA A 158 18.17 -7.59 -7.11
N PRO A 159 17.72 -7.97 -5.90
CA PRO A 159 16.97 -7.06 -5.04
C PRO A 159 17.78 -5.77 -4.91
N ARG A 160 17.16 -4.62 -5.21
CA ARG A 160 17.81 -3.35 -4.86
C ARG A 160 18.01 -3.39 -3.34
N VAL A 161 19.26 -3.24 -2.91
CA VAL A 161 19.58 -3.08 -1.49
C VAL A 161 18.82 -1.86 -1.02
N LYS A 162 17.74 -2.08 -0.28
CA LYS A 162 16.99 -0.99 0.36
C LYS A 162 17.78 -0.63 1.62
N GLU A 163 18.24 0.61 1.71
CA GLU A 163 18.95 1.08 2.90
C GLU A 163 18.05 0.99 4.13
N ARG A 164 18.56 0.35 5.17
CA ARG A 164 17.92 0.29 6.48
C ARG A 164 18.02 1.67 7.13
N GLN A 165 16.87 2.28 7.38
CA GLN A 165 16.81 3.53 8.14
C GLN A 165 17.02 3.23 9.63
N GLU A 166 17.52 4.21 10.39
CA GLU A 166 17.63 4.06 11.84
C GLU A 166 16.23 4.02 12.47
N ALA A 167 16.00 3.05 13.35
CA ALA A 167 14.81 3.01 14.20
C ALA A 167 15.10 3.79 15.48
N HIS A 168 14.26 4.78 15.79
CA HIS A 168 14.36 5.53 17.03
C HIS A 168 13.62 4.84 18.19
N TRP A 169 12.58 4.05 17.90
CA TRP A 169 11.74 3.35 18.88
C TRP A 169 10.78 2.37 18.18
N TRP A 170 10.15 1.49 18.96
CA TRP A 170 9.19 0.50 18.47
C TRP A 170 7.83 0.71 19.18
N PRO A 171 6.87 1.42 18.56
CA PRO A 171 5.54 1.58 19.13
C PRO A 171 4.87 0.25 19.49
N ARG A 172 4.39 0.16 20.74
CA ARG A 172 3.50 -0.88 21.22
C ARG A 172 2.39 -0.24 22.04
N LEU A 173 1.20 -0.18 21.45
CA LEU A 173 0.05 0.54 22.01
C LEU A 173 -1.16 -0.40 21.99
N SER A 174 -1.94 -0.39 23.06
CA SER A 174 -3.17 -1.17 23.12
C SER A 174 -4.22 -0.46 23.97
N ARG A 175 -5.49 -0.81 23.72
CA ARG A 175 -6.63 -0.45 24.56
C ARG A 175 -7.47 -1.71 24.75
N THR A 176 -7.75 -2.03 26.00
CA THR A 176 -8.58 -3.16 26.44
C THR A 176 -9.54 -2.66 27.50
N GLN A 177 -10.59 -1.96 27.08
CA GLN A 177 -11.60 -1.33 27.94
C GLN A 177 -13.03 -1.74 27.54
N GLY A 178 -13.22 -2.35 26.37
CA GLY A 178 -14.52 -2.81 25.90
C GLY A 178 -15.06 -4.00 26.70
N THR A 179 -16.38 -4.18 26.65
CA THR A 179 -17.05 -5.32 27.29
C THR A 179 -16.94 -6.59 26.44
N ALA A 180 -16.92 -7.74 27.10
CA ALA A 180 -17.04 -9.04 26.46
C ALA A 180 -18.43 -9.20 25.80
N GLY A 181 -18.50 -9.96 24.71
CA GLY A 181 -19.72 -10.20 23.94
C GLY A 181 -19.44 -10.73 22.54
N VAL A 182 -20.39 -10.57 21.62
CA VAL A 182 -20.18 -10.85 20.19
C VAL A 182 -19.35 -9.71 19.59
N LEU A 183 -18.12 -9.99 19.18
CA LEU A 183 -17.20 -8.96 18.70
C LEU A 183 -16.86 -9.13 17.22
N ARG A 184 -16.79 -8.01 16.51
CA ARG A 184 -16.20 -7.95 15.17
C ARG A 184 -14.81 -7.33 15.29
N LEU A 185 -13.80 -7.94 14.68
CA LEU A 185 -12.42 -7.47 14.69
C LEU A 185 -11.93 -7.39 13.26
N ALA A 186 -11.29 -6.29 12.90
CA ALA A 186 -10.52 -6.20 11.66
C ALA A 186 -9.02 -6.26 11.98
N THR A 187 -8.27 -7.00 11.18
CA THR A 187 -6.83 -7.18 11.32
C THR A 187 -6.13 -6.72 10.06
N ASP A 188 -4.98 -6.06 10.22
CA ASP A 188 -4.12 -5.67 9.11
C ASP A 188 -2.66 -5.61 9.56
N ALA A 189 -1.74 -5.76 8.61
CA ALA A 189 -0.33 -5.59 8.84
C ALA A 189 0.36 -4.72 7.78
N SER A 190 1.40 -4.01 8.22
CA SER A 190 2.21 -3.18 7.34
C SER A 190 3.69 -3.51 7.44
N THR A 191 4.37 -3.57 6.29
CA THR A 191 5.82 -3.80 6.23
C THR A 191 6.51 -2.92 5.19
N ASP A 192 7.73 -2.48 5.47
CA ASP A 192 8.57 -1.82 4.47
C ASP A 192 9.33 -2.84 3.59
N GLY A 193 9.24 -4.12 3.94
CA GLY A 193 9.94 -5.24 3.32
C GLY A 193 11.45 -5.14 3.46
N VAL A 194 11.93 -4.49 4.53
CA VAL A 194 13.36 -4.34 4.85
C VAL A 194 13.64 -4.75 6.28
N PHE A 195 13.02 -4.07 7.24
CA PHE A 195 13.30 -4.28 8.67
C PHE A 195 12.16 -3.84 9.60
N ARG A 196 11.07 -3.24 9.09
CA ARG A 196 9.96 -2.78 9.93
C ARG A 196 8.68 -3.52 9.57
N GLY A 197 8.08 -4.12 10.58
CA GLY A 197 6.73 -4.66 10.53
C GLY A 197 5.85 -4.00 11.59
N ALA A 198 4.58 -3.84 11.27
CA ALA A 198 3.52 -3.46 12.20
C ALA A 198 2.35 -4.42 12.03
N MET A 199 1.75 -4.81 13.15
CA MET A 199 0.58 -5.68 13.21
C MET A 199 -0.48 -4.94 14.01
N CYS A 200 -1.72 -4.96 13.51
CA CYS A 200 -2.82 -4.28 14.14
C CYS A 200 -4.09 -5.14 14.14
N PHE A 201 -4.85 -5.04 15.22
CA PHE A 201 -6.28 -5.33 15.17
C PHE A 201 -7.05 -4.15 15.75
N VAL A 202 -8.28 -3.97 15.27
CA VAL A 202 -9.28 -3.06 15.84
C VAL A 202 -10.56 -3.85 16.05
N ALA A 203 -11.10 -3.80 17.26
CA ALA A 203 -12.36 -4.43 17.64
C ALA A 203 -13.51 -3.42 17.64
N SER A 204 -14.73 -3.91 17.37
CA SER A 204 -15.95 -3.11 17.29
C SER A 204 -16.37 -2.43 18.61
N ASN A 205 -15.76 -2.82 19.72
CA ASN A 205 -15.94 -2.20 21.04
C ASN A 205 -14.91 -1.06 21.31
N GLY A 206 -14.12 -0.68 20.30
CA GLY A 206 -13.10 0.37 20.41
C GLY A 206 -11.75 -0.08 20.95
N ASP A 207 -11.61 -1.37 21.29
CA ASP A 207 -10.32 -1.95 21.66
C ASP A 207 -9.42 -2.12 20.43
N TYR A 208 -8.12 -2.07 20.65
CA TYR A 208 -7.15 -2.25 19.58
C TYR A 208 -5.80 -2.71 20.12
N LEU A 209 -4.99 -3.25 19.23
CA LEU A 209 -3.55 -3.41 19.41
C LEU A 209 -2.83 -2.82 18.20
N LEU A 210 -1.72 -2.15 18.48
CA LEU A 210 -0.67 -1.86 17.54
C LEU A 210 0.64 -2.41 18.12
N GLU A 211 1.26 -3.34 17.43
CA GLU A 211 2.58 -3.86 17.76
C GLU A 211 3.52 -3.68 16.57
N THR A 212 4.67 -3.05 16.79
CA THR A 212 5.72 -2.89 15.78
C THR A 212 6.98 -3.63 16.19
N GLN A 213 7.74 -4.12 15.21
CA GLN A 213 8.93 -4.91 15.48
C GLN A 213 9.99 -4.79 14.38
N ASP A 214 11.24 -5.03 14.76
CA ASP A 214 12.35 -5.25 13.84
C ASP A 214 12.19 -6.62 13.19
N THR A 215 11.84 -6.65 11.91
CA THR A 215 11.53 -7.89 11.21
C THR A 215 11.72 -7.79 9.71
N THR A 216 12.16 -8.90 9.13
CA THR A 216 12.21 -9.14 7.69
C THR A 216 11.06 -10.03 7.20
N ALA A 217 10.11 -10.34 8.08
CA ALA A 217 8.95 -11.16 7.77
C ALA A 217 8.16 -10.60 6.58
N SER A 218 7.58 -11.52 5.82
CA SER A 218 6.73 -11.19 4.69
C SER A 218 5.44 -10.49 5.16
N SER A 219 4.75 -9.80 4.24
CA SER A 219 3.41 -9.26 4.53
C SER A 219 2.50 -10.38 5.03
N ASP A 220 2.44 -11.50 4.30
CA ASP A 220 1.59 -12.65 4.63
C ASP A 220 1.85 -13.21 6.05
N GLU A 221 3.11 -13.21 6.50
CA GLU A 221 3.45 -13.65 7.86
C GLU A 221 2.98 -12.66 8.93
N LEU A 222 3.11 -11.36 8.68
CA LEU A 222 2.63 -10.34 9.62
C LEU A 222 1.09 -10.27 9.67
N GLU A 223 0.43 -10.50 8.54
CA GLU A 223 -1.02 -10.65 8.49
C GLU A 223 -1.48 -11.82 9.38
N LEU A 224 -0.82 -12.98 9.30
CA LEU A 224 -1.11 -14.12 10.18
C LEU A 224 -0.86 -13.79 11.66
N GLU A 225 0.23 -13.10 11.98
CA GLU A 225 0.51 -12.68 13.36
C GLU A 225 -0.51 -11.65 13.86
N SER A 226 -1.04 -10.77 13.01
CA SER A 226 -2.12 -9.83 13.38
C SER A 226 -3.40 -10.56 13.78
N ILE A 227 -3.77 -11.62 13.05
CA ILE A 227 -4.88 -12.53 13.40
C ILE A 227 -4.55 -13.26 14.71
N THR A 228 -3.32 -13.71 14.89
CA THR A 228 -2.86 -14.38 16.12
C THR A 228 -3.03 -13.45 17.33
N HIS A 229 -2.70 -12.16 17.20
CA HIS A 229 -2.94 -11.17 18.25
C HIS A 229 -4.42 -10.98 18.57
N ALA A 230 -5.29 -10.98 17.56
CA ALA A 230 -6.74 -10.91 17.75
C ALA A 230 -7.26 -12.12 18.55
N LEU A 231 -6.80 -13.34 18.24
CA LEU A 231 -7.16 -14.55 19.00
C LEU A 231 -6.72 -14.46 20.46
N ILE A 232 -5.48 -14.03 20.71
CA ILE A 232 -4.94 -13.84 22.07
C ILE A 232 -5.78 -12.81 22.84
N TYR A 233 -6.15 -11.71 22.19
CA TYR A 233 -7.01 -10.69 22.78
C TYR A 233 -8.39 -11.28 23.16
N LEU A 234 -9.06 -11.99 22.24
CA LEU A 234 -10.36 -12.61 22.50
C LEU A 234 -10.34 -13.55 23.71
N LYS A 235 -9.27 -14.36 23.82
CA LYS A 235 -9.05 -15.21 25.00
C LYS A 235 -8.92 -14.40 26.28
N SER A 236 -8.14 -13.31 26.24
CA SER A 236 -7.86 -12.48 27.41
C SER A 236 -9.08 -11.77 27.98
N ILE A 237 -10.04 -11.41 27.11
CA ILE A 237 -11.28 -10.73 27.52
C ILE A 237 -12.44 -11.69 27.77
N GLY A 238 -12.24 -12.99 27.57
CA GLY A 238 -13.29 -14.01 27.74
C GLY A 238 -14.45 -13.84 26.76
N ALA A 239 -14.17 -13.50 25.49
CA ALA A 239 -15.20 -13.44 24.46
C ALA A 239 -15.79 -14.83 24.19
N THR A 240 -17.10 -14.91 23.93
CA THR A 240 -17.80 -16.17 23.62
C THR A 240 -18.09 -16.35 22.13
N GLN A 241 -18.09 -15.25 21.37
CA GLN A 241 -18.30 -15.27 19.93
C GLN A 241 -17.56 -14.11 19.27
N ALA A 242 -16.90 -14.36 18.14
CA ALA A 242 -16.21 -13.32 17.40
C ALA A 242 -16.17 -13.57 15.89
N ILE A 243 -16.16 -12.49 15.12
CA ILE A 243 -15.85 -12.47 13.69
C ILE A 243 -14.53 -11.73 13.52
N ILE A 244 -13.50 -12.39 12.99
CA ILE A 244 -12.23 -11.77 12.64
C ILE A 244 -12.17 -11.62 11.12
N GLU A 245 -11.89 -10.40 10.68
CA GLU A 245 -11.85 -9.98 9.29
C GLU A 245 -10.43 -9.62 8.88
N SER A 246 -9.98 -10.18 7.76
CA SER A 246 -8.73 -9.81 7.11
C SER A 246 -8.94 -9.66 5.61
N ASP A 247 -8.24 -8.73 4.98
CA ASP A 247 -8.21 -8.63 3.52
C ASP A 247 -7.14 -9.53 2.86
N SER A 248 -6.26 -10.09 3.69
CA SER A 248 -5.17 -10.96 3.27
C SER A 248 -5.67 -12.38 2.96
N LYS A 249 -5.94 -12.61 1.67
CA LYS A 249 -6.26 -13.95 1.15
C LYS A 249 -5.18 -14.97 1.50
N ALA A 250 -3.91 -14.57 1.46
CA ALA A 250 -2.79 -15.46 1.73
C ALA A 250 -2.73 -15.90 3.20
N ALA A 251 -3.05 -14.99 4.15
CA ALA A 251 -3.14 -15.34 5.56
C ALA A 251 -4.29 -16.32 5.82
N LEU A 252 -5.48 -16.08 5.25
CA LEU A 252 -6.62 -16.98 5.39
C LEU A 252 -6.36 -18.36 4.78
N GLU A 253 -5.78 -18.43 3.58
CA GLU A 253 -5.38 -19.70 2.96
C GLU A 253 -4.29 -20.43 3.78
N ALA A 254 -3.41 -19.68 4.45
CA ALA A 254 -2.43 -20.26 5.36
C ALA A 254 -3.09 -20.83 6.62
N ILE A 255 -4.10 -20.17 7.17
CA ILE A 255 -4.88 -20.67 8.31
C ILE A 255 -5.59 -21.97 7.92
N ASP A 256 -6.25 -22.00 6.76
CA ASP A 256 -6.86 -23.23 6.23
C ASP A 256 -5.83 -24.36 6.14
N PHE A 257 -4.60 -24.05 5.72
CA PHE A 257 -3.51 -25.04 5.67
C PHE A 257 -3.04 -25.48 7.06
N ILE A 258 -2.96 -24.57 8.04
CA ILE A 258 -2.50 -24.85 9.41
C ILE A 258 -3.54 -25.70 10.17
N LEU A 259 -4.83 -25.40 10.03
CA LEU A 259 -5.91 -26.09 10.73
C LEU A 259 -6.33 -27.41 10.08
N ASN A 260 -5.92 -27.67 8.83
CA ASN A 260 -6.29 -28.92 8.16
C ASN A 260 -5.59 -30.13 8.79
N THR A 261 -6.40 -31.07 9.29
CA THR A 261 -5.95 -32.34 9.89
C THR A 261 -5.28 -33.28 8.89
N ARG A 262 -5.44 -33.05 7.58
CA ARG A 262 -4.71 -33.73 6.51
C ARG A 262 -3.71 -32.76 5.89
N PRO A 263 -2.45 -32.70 6.39
CA PRO A 263 -1.47 -31.79 5.85
C PRO A 263 -1.27 -32.08 4.35
N ARG A 264 -1.64 -31.13 3.49
CA ARG A 264 -1.23 -31.18 2.08
C ARG A 264 0.29 -31.22 2.06
N ARG A 265 0.89 -32.20 1.35
CA ARG A 265 2.35 -32.28 1.22
C ARG A 265 2.88 -30.96 0.67
N GLY A 266 3.64 -30.22 1.49
CA GLY A 266 4.24 -28.95 1.11
C GLY A 266 4.41 -28.02 2.31
N ARG A 267 5.40 -27.13 2.24
CA ARG A 267 5.55 -26.00 3.17
C ARG A 267 4.81 -24.82 2.58
N TRP A 268 3.96 -24.15 3.35
CA TRP A 268 3.43 -22.83 2.95
C TRP A 268 4.61 -21.89 2.71
N ARG A 269 4.73 -21.32 1.51
CA ARG A 269 5.83 -20.42 1.16
C ARG A 269 5.59 -19.08 1.86
N GLY A 270 6.64 -18.50 2.43
CA GLY A 270 6.58 -17.14 2.97
C GLY A 270 6.10 -17.01 4.42
N ILE A 271 5.73 -18.11 5.10
CA ILE A 271 5.39 -18.12 6.53
C ILE A 271 6.31 -19.09 7.28
N THR A 272 6.94 -18.61 8.35
CA THR A 272 7.85 -19.37 9.20
C THR A 272 7.12 -20.45 10.00
N ALA A 273 7.86 -21.47 10.47
CA ALA A 273 7.29 -22.46 11.39
C ALA A 273 6.87 -21.84 12.73
N ARG A 274 7.58 -20.79 13.18
CA ARG A 274 7.28 -20.06 14.39
C ARG A 274 5.91 -19.38 14.33
N ALA A 275 5.63 -18.61 13.28
CA ALA A 275 4.34 -17.93 13.11
C ALA A 275 3.18 -18.94 13.02
N ARG A 276 3.36 -20.04 12.29
CA ARG A 276 2.35 -21.12 12.21
C ARG A 276 2.06 -21.76 13.57
N ASN A 277 3.10 -22.03 14.36
CA ASN A 277 2.94 -22.59 15.70
C ASN A 277 2.24 -21.59 16.62
N ARG A 278 2.64 -20.32 16.63
CA ARG A 278 1.99 -19.28 17.43
C ARG A 278 0.50 -19.13 17.12
N PHE A 279 0.14 -19.12 15.83
CA PHE A 279 -1.26 -19.11 15.42
C PHE A 279 -2.00 -20.35 15.95
N ARG A 280 -1.44 -21.55 15.76
CA ARG A 280 -2.07 -22.79 16.22
C ARG A 280 -2.25 -22.81 17.74
N ASP A 281 -1.23 -22.42 18.50
CA ASP A 281 -1.28 -22.38 19.96
C ASP A 281 -2.36 -21.38 20.44
N ALA A 282 -2.47 -20.21 19.80
CA ALA A 282 -3.52 -19.23 20.11
C ALA A 282 -4.92 -19.71 19.73
N TRP A 283 -5.06 -20.44 18.62
CA TRP A 283 -6.32 -21.03 18.18
C TRP A 283 -6.78 -22.13 19.14
N GLU A 284 -5.91 -23.09 19.46
CA GLU A 284 -6.19 -24.19 20.39
C GLU A 284 -6.53 -23.68 21.79
N ALA A 285 -5.91 -22.58 22.23
CA ALA A 285 -6.23 -21.97 23.52
C ALA A 285 -7.61 -21.31 23.58
N LEU A 286 -8.23 -20.98 22.44
CA LEU A 286 -9.48 -20.20 22.36
C LEU A 286 -10.69 -21.03 21.91
N ILE A 287 -10.50 -22.03 21.06
CA ILE A 287 -11.58 -22.66 20.27
C ILE A 287 -12.67 -23.33 21.11
N ASP A 288 -12.34 -23.81 22.31
CA ASP A 288 -13.30 -24.46 23.21
C ASP A 288 -14.17 -23.44 23.98
N ASP A 289 -13.72 -22.18 24.11
CA ASP A 289 -14.38 -21.13 24.89
C ASP A 289 -15.08 -20.07 24.02
N CYS A 290 -14.70 -19.93 22.75
CA CYS A 290 -15.20 -18.90 21.85
C CYS A 290 -15.48 -19.44 20.45
N VAL A 291 -16.67 -19.16 19.93
CA VAL A 291 -17.00 -19.42 18.52
C VAL A 291 -16.38 -18.34 17.66
N VAL A 292 -15.34 -18.68 16.90
CA VAL A 292 -14.62 -17.74 16.02
C VAL A 292 -14.94 -18.00 14.56
N GLU A 293 -15.45 -16.99 13.86
CA GLU A 293 -15.58 -16.97 12.41
C GLU A 293 -14.42 -16.16 11.80
N LEU A 294 -13.68 -16.77 10.87
CA LEU A 294 -12.67 -16.09 10.07
C LEU A 294 -13.27 -15.73 8.72
N SER A 295 -13.31 -14.44 8.39
CA SER A 295 -13.93 -13.96 7.16
C SER A 295 -13.01 -13.05 6.37
N ARG A 296 -13.24 -13.00 5.04
CA ARG A 296 -12.48 -12.15 4.14
C ARG A 296 -13.25 -10.87 3.84
N VAL A 297 -12.60 -9.74 4.04
CA VAL A 297 -13.10 -8.43 3.57
C VAL A 297 -12.33 -8.03 2.31
N LEU A 298 -12.99 -7.31 1.40
CA LEU A 298 -12.29 -6.72 0.26
C LEU A 298 -11.54 -5.47 0.72
N GLY A 299 -10.21 -5.50 0.62
CA GLY A 299 -9.37 -4.33 0.89
C GLY A 299 -9.85 -3.09 0.13
N HIS A 300 -9.93 -1.96 0.82
CA HIS A 300 -10.43 -0.68 0.31
C HIS A 300 -11.90 -0.66 -0.16
N ALA A 301 -12.72 -1.64 0.22
CA ALA A 301 -14.15 -1.69 -0.16
C ALA A 301 -15.06 -0.76 0.67
N GLY A 302 -14.49 0.05 1.57
CA GLY A 302 -15.27 0.99 2.37
C GLY A 302 -15.55 0.53 3.80
N ASP A 303 -15.10 -0.67 4.22
CA ASP A 303 -15.31 -1.12 5.60
C ASP A 303 -14.54 -0.23 6.60
N PRO A 304 -15.24 0.43 7.55
CA PRO A 304 -14.59 1.36 8.47
C PRO A 304 -13.59 0.71 9.43
N LEU A 305 -13.84 -0.51 9.88
CA LEU A 305 -13.00 -1.21 10.85
C LEU A 305 -11.69 -1.67 10.20
N ASN A 306 -11.78 -2.22 8.99
CA ASN A 306 -10.62 -2.59 8.17
C ASN A 306 -9.78 -1.37 7.79
N GLN A 307 -10.41 -0.23 7.46
CA GLN A 307 -9.68 1.01 7.19
C GLN A 307 -8.94 1.52 8.44
N ALA A 308 -9.54 1.37 9.63
CA ALA A 308 -8.88 1.75 10.87
C ALA A 308 -7.65 0.87 11.14
N ALA A 309 -7.77 -0.45 11.01
CA ALA A 309 -6.65 -1.38 11.17
C ALA A 309 -5.49 -1.05 10.21
N ASP A 310 -5.77 -0.89 8.90
CA ASP A 310 -4.77 -0.51 7.88
C ASP A 310 -4.09 0.82 8.21
N GLN A 311 -4.88 1.84 8.52
CA GLN A 311 -4.33 3.15 8.83
C GLN A 311 -3.44 3.10 10.08
N ILE A 312 -3.84 2.39 11.12
CA ILE A 312 -3.08 2.26 12.37
C ILE A 312 -1.79 1.48 12.16
N ALA A 313 -1.85 0.32 11.48
CA ALA A 313 -0.67 -0.48 11.14
C ALA A 313 0.36 0.34 10.35
N TYR A 314 -0.10 1.04 9.31
CA TYR A 314 0.76 1.88 8.48
C TYR A 314 1.40 3.04 9.27
N MET A 315 0.61 3.76 10.06
CA MET A 315 1.12 4.86 10.90
C MET A 315 2.13 4.36 11.93
N GLY A 316 1.89 3.20 12.55
CA GLY A 316 2.79 2.57 13.50
C GLY A 316 4.14 2.23 12.88
N MET A 317 4.13 1.53 11.74
CA MET A 317 5.35 1.20 10.99
C MET A 317 6.16 2.46 10.63
N ARG A 318 5.47 3.55 10.25
CA ARG A 318 6.09 4.83 9.89
C ARG A 318 6.67 5.57 11.10
N ALA A 319 6.06 5.47 12.27
CA ALA A 319 6.48 6.19 13.46
C ALA A 319 7.86 5.76 13.97
N VAL A 320 8.29 4.53 13.67
CA VAL A 320 9.58 3.94 14.07
C VAL A 320 10.79 4.80 13.68
N ILE A 321 10.74 5.49 12.53
CA ILE A 321 11.87 6.30 12.00
C ILE A 321 11.81 7.78 12.42
N PHE A 322 10.98 8.11 13.39
CA PHE A 322 10.91 9.44 13.98
C PHE A 322 11.17 9.33 15.47
N GLU A 323 11.81 10.34 16.08
CA GLU A 323 12.02 10.37 17.52
C GLU A 323 10.70 10.23 18.28
N GLN A 324 10.68 9.34 19.28
CA GLN A 324 9.48 9.02 20.07
C GLN A 324 8.77 10.27 20.60
N LYS A 325 9.52 11.23 21.14
CA LYS A 325 8.99 12.48 21.70
C LYS A 325 8.17 13.29 20.68
N SER A 326 8.55 13.24 19.41
CA SER A 326 7.87 13.96 18.33
C SER A 326 6.70 13.17 17.72
N ALA A 327 6.85 11.84 17.65
CA ALA A 327 5.94 10.95 16.92
C ALA A 327 4.82 10.37 17.77
N HIS A 328 5.09 10.05 19.04
CA HIS A 328 4.15 9.37 19.92
C HIS A 328 2.82 10.14 20.11
N PRO A 329 2.80 11.46 20.40
CA PRO A 329 1.55 12.20 20.51
C PRO A 329 0.75 12.24 19.21
N THR A 330 1.44 12.33 18.06
CA THR A 330 0.81 12.33 16.74
C THR A 330 0.23 10.96 16.39
N LEU A 331 0.94 9.88 16.73
CA LEU A 331 0.46 8.51 16.53
C LEU A 331 -0.81 8.24 17.35
N LEU A 332 -0.85 8.64 18.63
CA LEU A 332 -2.05 8.51 19.47
C LEU A 332 -3.25 9.27 18.87
N LYS A 333 -3.05 10.53 18.46
CA LYS A 333 -4.09 11.32 17.76
C LYS A 333 -4.56 10.65 16.47
N GLY A 334 -3.63 10.02 15.73
CA GLY A 334 -3.93 9.27 14.52
C GLY A 334 -4.80 8.04 14.79
N ILE A 335 -4.45 7.28 15.81
CA ILE A 335 -5.21 6.11 16.28
C ILE A 335 -6.62 6.54 16.69
N ASP A 336 -6.76 7.53 17.57
CA ASP A 336 -8.08 7.99 18.02
C ASP A 336 -8.95 8.48 16.84
N LYS A 337 -8.33 9.15 15.86
CA LYS A 337 -9.03 9.58 14.64
C LYS A 337 -9.46 8.41 13.75
N ALA A 338 -8.68 7.33 13.68
CA ALA A 338 -9.02 6.14 12.93
C ALA A 338 -10.18 5.39 13.61
N LEU A 339 -10.11 5.22 14.94
CA LEU A 339 -11.15 4.56 15.73
C LEU A 339 -12.51 5.28 15.63
N ARG A 340 -12.54 6.61 15.76
CA ARG A 340 -13.78 7.41 15.63
C ARG A 340 -14.47 7.34 14.26
N LYS A 341 -13.74 6.91 13.23
CA LYS A 341 -14.34 6.68 11.90
C LYS A 341 -14.90 5.27 11.76
N ALA A 342 -14.48 4.36 12.63
CA ALA A 342 -14.89 2.96 12.64
C ALA A 342 -16.10 2.70 13.54
N GLU A 343 -16.37 3.61 14.49
CA GLU A 343 -17.68 3.81 15.13
C GLU A 343 -18.74 4.27 14.11
#